data_AF-A0A4Q4CIA8-F1
#
_entry.id   AF-A0A4Q4CIA8-F1
#
_cell.length_a   1.000
_cell.length_b   1.000
_cell.length_c   1.000
_cell.angle_alpha   90.00
_cell.angle_beta   90.00
_cell.angle_gamma   90.00
#
_symmetry.space_group_name_H-M   'P 1'
#
loop_
_entity.id
_entity.type
_entity.pdbx_description
1 polymer ?
#
loop_
_entity_poly.entity_id
_entity_poly.type
_entity_poly.pdbx_seq_one_letter_code
_entity_poly.pdbx_strand_id
1 'polypeptide(L)'
;YPGVSAEERGQAEAIARSIEAGLSVKTPFIATIIGEGMSGGAIAIAAASRVYMLEHSIYSVISPEGCASILWRSADKAQEAATALKITAQDLLEMKVIDAIVPEPVGGAHRAPLEAIDAVADQIAAGLKEMDGLSGETLLQQRRDKFLAMGRGL
;
A
#
# COMPACT_ATOMS: atom_id res chain seq x y z
N TYR A 1 -0.76 -1.12 16.09
CA TYR A 1 -0.24 -0.40 17.27
C TYR A 1 0.54 -1.40 18.12
N PRO A 2 1.84 -1.21 18.39
CA PRO A 2 2.64 -2.20 19.09
C PRO A 2 2.48 -2.06 20.61
N GLY A 3 1.45 -2.67 21.20
CA GLY A 3 1.23 -2.64 22.65
C GLY A 3 0.70 -3.96 23.21
N VAL A 4 0.94 -4.20 24.50
CA VAL A 4 0.59 -5.47 25.19
C VAL A 4 -0.87 -5.84 24.96
N SER A 5 -1.78 -4.87 25.13
CA SER A 5 -3.21 -5.14 24.96
C SER A 5 -3.60 -5.49 23.52
N ALA A 6 -2.81 -5.06 22.52
CA ALA A 6 -3.03 -5.45 21.13
C ALA A 6 -2.61 -6.90 20.89
N GLU A 7 -1.51 -7.35 21.51
CA GLU A 7 -1.06 -8.75 21.46
C GLU A 7 -2.05 -9.67 22.19
N GLU A 8 -2.53 -9.29 23.38
CA GLU A 8 -3.54 -10.04 24.14
C GLU A 8 -4.86 -10.21 23.37
N ARG A 9 -5.18 -9.26 22.48
CA ARG A 9 -6.36 -9.31 21.59
C ARG A 9 -6.07 -9.94 20.22
N GLY A 10 -4.87 -10.46 20.00
CA GLY A 10 -4.50 -11.15 18.77
C GLY A 10 -4.33 -10.22 17.56
N GLN A 11 -3.57 -9.12 17.69
CA GLN A 11 -3.35 -8.19 16.56
C GLN A 11 -2.84 -8.88 15.29
N ALA A 12 -1.92 -9.85 15.41
CA ALA A 12 -1.42 -10.60 14.27
C ALA A 12 -2.54 -11.39 13.56
N GLU A 13 -3.45 -11.95 14.34
CA GLU A 13 -4.59 -12.72 13.86
C GLU A 13 -5.61 -11.80 13.18
N ALA A 14 -5.89 -10.62 13.75
CA ALA A 14 -6.75 -9.61 13.15
C ALA A 14 -6.20 -9.11 11.80
N ILE A 15 -4.88 -8.90 11.70
CA ILE A 15 -4.21 -8.57 10.44
C ILE A 15 -4.39 -9.70 9.42
N ALA A 16 -4.11 -10.95 9.81
CA ALA A 16 -4.24 -12.10 8.92
C ALA A 16 -5.67 -12.28 8.40
N ARG A 17 -6.69 -12.16 9.27
CA ARG A 17 -8.11 -12.21 8.87
C ARG A 17 -8.49 -11.08 7.93
N SER A 18 -7.94 -9.88 8.12
CA SER A 18 -8.20 -8.74 7.23
C SER A 18 -7.62 -8.96 5.84
N ILE A 19 -6.40 -9.49 5.75
CA ILE A 19 -5.77 -9.88 4.48
C ILE A 19 -6.60 -10.96 3.79
N GLU A 20 -7.00 -12.01 4.51
CA GLU A 20 -7.84 -13.09 3.97
C GLU A 20 -9.17 -12.56 3.43
N ALA A 21 -9.83 -11.66 4.17
CA ALA A 21 -11.05 -11.00 3.73
C ALA A 21 -10.84 -10.17 2.45
N GLY A 22 -9.77 -9.37 2.40
CA GLY A 22 -9.41 -8.59 1.22
C GLY A 22 -9.10 -9.46 0.00
N LEU A 23 -8.43 -10.59 0.19
CA LEU A 23 -8.13 -11.54 -0.89
C LEU A 23 -9.37 -12.29 -1.39
N SER A 24 -10.36 -12.54 -0.52
CA SER A 24 -11.56 -13.32 -0.85
C SER A 24 -12.77 -12.50 -1.33
N VAL A 25 -12.76 -11.17 -1.18
CA VAL A 25 -13.91 -10.33 -1.58
C VAL A 25 -14.17 -10.39 -3.09
N LYS A 26 -15.42 -10.61 -3.48
CA LYS A 26 -15.86 -10.76 -4.89
C LYS A 26 -16.32 -9.46 -5.54
N THR A 27 -16.02 -8.31 -4.93
CA THR A 27 -16.34 -6.98 -5.45
C THR A 27 -15.06 -6.25 -5.83
N PRO A 28 -15.16 -5.18 -6.65
CA PRO A 28 -14.05 -4.26 -6.84
C PRO A 28 -13.55 -3.76 -5.48
N PHE A 29 -12.24 -3.82 -5.28
CA PHE A 29 -11.59 -3.37 -4.04
C PHE A 29 -10.35 -2.55 -4.42
N ILE A 30 -10.36 -1.28 -4.04
CA ILE A 30 -9.29 -0.32 -4.28
C ILE A 30 -8.77 0.16 -2.93
N ALA A 31 -7.46 0.10 -2.73
CA ALA A 31 -6.77 0.72 -1.61
C ALA A 31 -5.93 1.89 -2.10
N THR A 32 -5.92 3.01 -1.39
CA THR A 32 -5.08 4.18 -1.71
C THR A 32 -4.24 4.54 -0.49
N ILE A 33 -2.92 4.54 -0.63
CA ILE A 33 -2.01 5.02 0.41
C ILE A 33 -1.89 6.54 0.26
N ILE A 34 -2.37 7.28 1.27
CA ILE A 34 -2.43 8.75 1.25
C ILE A 34 -1.37 9.42 2.13
N GLY A 35 -0.46 8.64 2.71
CA GLY A 35 0.54 9.10 3.66
C GLY A 35 1.55 8.01 3.94
N GLU A 36 1.61 7.51 5.17
CA GLU A 36 2.54 6.42 5.53
C GLU A 36 1.82 5.07 5.61
N GLY A 37 2.11 4.19 4.64
CA GLY A 37 1.76 2.77 4.69
C GLY A 37 2.88 1.98 5.35
N MET A 38 2.71 1.53 6.60
CA MET A 38 3.76 0.77 7.29
C MET A 38 3.31 -0.66 7.63
N SER A 39 4.07 -1.63 7.13
CA SER A 39 4.10 -3.04 7.52
C SER A 39 2.74 -3.74 7.49
N GLY A 40 2.56 -4.72 8.38
CA GLY A 40 1.35 -5.52 8.54
C GLY A 40 0.05 -4.72 8.67
N GLY A 41 0.12 -3.54 9.30
CA GLY A 41 -1.04 -2.68 9.50
C GLY A 41 -1.58 -2.09 8.20
N ALA A 42 -0.70 -1.74 7.26
CA ALA A 42 -1.10 -1.22 5.96
C ALA A 42 -1.60 -2.34 5.02
N ILE A 43 -0.88 -3.47 4.93
CA ILE A 43 -1.28 -4.58 4.07
C ILE A 43 -2.61 -5.23 4.50
N ALA A 44 -2.96 -5.15 5.79
CA ALA A 44 -4.25 -5.60 6.31
C ALA A 44 -5.45 -5.04 5.51
N ILE A 45 -5.31 -3.83 4.95
CA ILE A 45 -6.35 -3.15 4.17
C ILE A 45 -5.90 -2.80 2.73
N ALA A 46 -4.71 -3.26 2.31
CA ALA A 46 -4.18 -3.04 0.97
C ALA A 46 -4.04 -4.33 0.15
N ALA A 47 -4.57 -5.46 0.65
CA ALA A 47 -4.76 -6.70 -0.10
C ALA A 47 -5.89 -6.57 -1.15
N ALA A 48 -5.73 -5.62 -2.09
CA ALA A 48 -6.79 -5.10 -2.94
C ALA A 48 -6.58 -5.40 -4.44
N SER A 49 -7.67 -5.31 -5.22
CA SER A 49 -7.62 -5.48 -6.69
C SER A 49 -6.78 -4.40 -7.36
N ARG A 50 -6.86 -3.17 -6.83
CA ARG A 50 -5.98 -2.06 -7.18
C ARG A 50 -5.42 -1.42 -5.91
N VAL A 51 -4.16 -1.03 -5.95
CA VAL A 51 -3.43 -0.31 -4.90
C VAL A 51 -2.84 0.92 -5.56
N TYR A 52 -3.24 2.10 -5.07
CA TYR A 52 -2.75 3.38 -5.52
C TYR A 52 -1.93 4.05 -4.42
N MET A 53 -1.05 4.95 -4.80
CA MET A 53 -0.26 5.75 -3.88
C MET A 53 -0.29 7.21 -4.30
N LEU A 54 -0.45 8.13 -3.35
CA LEU A 54 -0.09 9.53 -3.61
C LEU A 54 1.42 9.62 -3.91
N GLU A 55 1.79 10.56 -4.76
CA GLU A 55 3.16 10.75 -5.26
C GLU A 55 4.25 10.77 -4.18
N HIS A 56 3.99 11.42 -3.05
CA HIS A 56 4.92 11.57 -1.92
C HIS A 56 4.56 10.66 -0.73
N SER A 57 3.58 9.75 -0.89
CA SER A 57 3.31 8.72 0.11
C SER A 57 4.41 7.65 0.12
N ILE A 58 4.53 6.95 1.23
CA ILE A 58 5.49 5.85 1.39
C ILE A 58 4.78 4.56 1.73
N TYR A 59 5.33 3.43 1.28
CA TYR A 59 4.86 2.10 1.68
C TYR A 59 6.05 1.17 1.92
N SER A 60 6.18 0.65 3.15
CA SER A 60 7.35 -0.14 3.55
C SER A 60 7.00 -1.27 4.51
N VAL A 61 7.81 -2.34 4.51
CA VAL A 61 7.70 -3.47 5.45
C VAL A 61 8.11 -3.10 6.89
N ILE A 62 8.97 -2.09 7.05
CA ILE A 62 9.49 -1.59 8.32
C ILE A 62 9.76 -0.08 8.20
N SER A 63 9.69 0.67 9.30
CA SER A 63 10.10 2.08 9.24
C SER A 63 11.61 2.20 8.91
N PRO A 64 12.03 3.27 8.20
CA PRO A 64 13.44 3.49 7.90
C PRO A 64 14.33 3.53 9.16
N GLU A 65 13.85 4.12 10.25
CA GLU A 65 14.55 4.18 11.54
C GLU A 65 14.71 2.78 12.15
N GLY A 66 13.66 1.96 12.06
CA GLY A 66 13.68 0.57 12.52
C GLY A 66 14.71 -0.24 11.74
N CYS A 67 14.69 -0.14 10.42
CA CYS A 67 15.67 -0.79 9.54
C CYS A 67 17.10 -0.35 9.85
N ALA A 68 17.33 0.97 9.99
CA ALA A 68 18.61 1.55 10.30
C ALA A 68 19.18 1.05 11.64
N SER A 69 18.33 0.97 12.66
CA SER A 69 18.70 0.45 13.99
C SER A 69 19.11 -1.04 13.97
N ILE A 70 18.57 -1.84 13.05
CA ILE A 70 18.86 -3.27 12.93
C ILE A 70 20.11 -3.50 12.08
N LEU A 71 20.14 -2.94 10.87
CA LEU A 71 21.18 -3.24 9.88
C LEU A 71 22.45 -2.40 10.09
N TRP A 72 22.32 -1.14 10.47
CA TRP A 72 23.44 -0.22 10.71
C TRP A 72 23.73 0.02 12.19
N ARG A 73 22.91 -0.50 13.11
CA ARG A 73 23.01 -0.25 14.57
C ARG A 73 22.99 1.25 14.92
N SER A 74 22.36 2.07 14.09
CA SER A 74 22.26 3.51 14.26
C SER A 74 20.98 4.02 13.61
N ALA A 75 20.19 4.80 14.36
CA ALA A 75 18.98 5.43 13.84
C ALA A 75 19.29 6.59 12.86
N ASP A 76 20.48 7.19 12.96
CA ASP A 76 20.91 8.30 12.09
C ASP A 76 21.06 7.88 10.62
N LYS A 77 21.07 6.58 10.36
CA LYS A 77 21.12 5.99 9.01
C LYS A 77 19.74 5.80 8.37
N ALA A 78 18.68 6.38 8.93
CA ALA A 78 17.31 6.27 8.41
C ALA A 78 17.19 6.67 6.93
N GLN A 79 17.87 7.73 6.47
CA GLN A 79 17.83 8.15 5.07
C GLN A 79 18.47 7.12 4.11
N GLU A 80 19.58 6.51 4.54
CA GLU A 80 20.27 5.44 3.80
C GLU A 80 19.38 4.20 3.74
N ALA A 81 18.74 3.85 4.86
CA ALA A 81 17.79 2.75 4.95
C ALA A 81 16.54 2.98 4.08
N ALA A 82 15.97 4.19 4.06
CA ALA A 82 14.81 4.53 3.22
C ALA A 82 15.11 4.34 1.73
N THR A 83 16.29 4.82 1.30
CA THR A 83 16.77 4.66 -0.08
C THR A 83 16.96 3.18 -0.43
N ALA A 84 17.59 2.42 0.48
CA ALA A 84 17.84 0.99 0.26
C ALA A 84 16.54 0.16 0.22
N LEU A 85 15.53 0.55 1.01
CA LEU A 85 14.23 -0.11 1.08
C LEU A 85 13.32 0.19 -0.12
N LYS A 86 13.61 1.23 -0.91
CA LYS A 86 12.82 1.59 -2.10
C LYS A 86 11.33 1.81 -1.79
N ILE A 87 11.05 2.72 -0.85
CA ILE A 87 9.73 2.88 -0.22
C ILE A 87 8.79 3.86 -0.95
N THR A 88 9.27 4.52 -2.01
CA THR A 88 8.53 5.60 -2.69
C THR A 88 7.47 5.03 -3.63
N ALA A 89 6.46 5.84 -3.95
CA ALA A 89 5.44 5.45 -4.92
C ALA A 89 6.06 5.06 -6.28
N GLN A 90 7.12 5.74 -6.69
CA GLN A 90 7.83 5.52 -7.96
C GLN A 90 8.56 4.18 -7.96
N ASP A 91 9.31 3.89 -6.89
CA ASP A 91 9.99 2.60 -6.72
C ASP A 91 9.00 1.43 -6.77
N LEU A 92 7.89 1.57 -6.04
CA LEU A 92 6.91 0.50 -5.86
C LEU A 92 6.06 0.28 -7.11
N LEU A 93 5.88 1.31 -7.94
CA LEU A 93 5.29 1.17 -9.26
C LEU A 93 6.23 0.38 -10.19
N GLU A 94 7.53 0.71 -10.20
CA GLU A 94 8.53 -0.02 -10.99
C GLU A 94 8.61 -1.50 -10.58
N MET A 95 8.54 -1.78 -9.28
CA MET A 95 8.50 -3.13 -8.71
C MET A 95 7.15 -3.85 -8.87
N LYS A 96 6.13 -3.18 -9.43
CA LYS A 96 4.76 -3.70 -9.61
C LYS A 96 4.08 -4.12 -8.30
N VAL A 97 4.38 -3.42 -7.20
CA VAL A 97 3.71 -3.57 -5.91
C VAL A 97 2.40 -2.77 -5.90
N ILE A 98 2.39 -1.63 -6.57
CA ILE A 98 1.21 -0.77 -6.77
C ILE A 98 0.84 -0.68 -8.24
N ASP A 99 -0.38 -0.22 -8.53
CA ASP A 99 -0.91 -0.17 -9.90
C ASP A 99 -0.88 1.24 -10.51
N ALA A 100 -0.90 2.29 -9.68
CA ALA A 100 -0.83 3.67 -10.16
C ALA A 100 -0.34 4.65 -9.08
N ILE A 101 0.22 5.76 -9.54
CA ILE A 101 0.60 6.91 -8.72
C ILE A 101 -0.40 8.03 -9.00
N VAL A 102 -0.95 8.62 -7.94
CA VAL A 102 -1.78 9.82 -8.01
C VAL A 102 -0.88 11.04 -7.81
N PRO A 103 -0.76 11.94 -8.80
CA PRO A 103 0.09 13.11 -8.70
C PRO A 103 -0.42 14.04 -7.59
N GLU A 104 0.51 14.73 -6.93
CA GLU A 104 0.15 15.74 -5.93
C GLU A 104 0.32 17.16 -6.50
N PRO A 105 -0.42 18.15 -5.96
CA PRO A 105 -0.20 19.56 -6.27
C PRO A 105 1.24 19.99 -6.00
N VAL A 106 1.69 21.06 -6.66
CA VAL A 106 3.04 21.60 -6.46
C VAL A 106 3.28 21.91 -4.97
N GLY A 107 4.28 21.25 -4.40
CA GLY A 107 4.64 21.37 -2.99
C GLY A 107 3.88 20.42 -2.05
N GLY A 108 3.10 19.47 -2.58
CA GLY A 108 2.44 18.39 -1.84
C GLY A 108 0.94 18.59 -1.60
N ALA A 109 0.25 17.50 -1.29
CA ALA A 109 -1.21 17.43 -1.12
C ALA A 109 -1.76 18.45 -0.11
N HIS A 110 -0.99 18.77 0.93
CA HIS A 110 -1.38 19.74 1.94
C HIS A 110 -1.49 21.18 1.42
N ARG A 111 -0.88 21.51 0.27
CA ARG A 111 -0.93 22.88 -0.30
C ARG A 111 -2.20 23.16 -1.09
N ALA A 112 -2.80 22.13 -1.70
CA ALA A 112 -4.11 22.20 -2.33
C ALA A 112 -4.89 20.91 -2.05
N PRO A 113 -5.45 20.74 -0.84
CA PRO A 113 -6.09 19.49 -0.43
C PRO A 113 -7.28 19.09 -1.30
N LEU A 114 -8.06 20.05 -1.79
CA LEU A 114 -9.21 19.78 -2.66
C LEU A 114 -8.75 19.21 -4.01
N GLU A 115 -7.69 19.77 -4.60
CA GLU A 115 -7.11 19.26 -5.85
C GLU A 115 -6.56 17.83 -5.67
N ALA A 116 -5.92 17.54 -4.53
CA ALA A 116 -5.44 16.19 -4.22
C ALA A 116 -6.59 15.19 -4.02
N ILE A 117 -7.69 15.61 -3.38
CA ILE A 117 -8.90 14.79 -3.21
C ILE A 117 -9.53 14.50 -4.57
N ASP A 118 -9.66 15.50 -5.44
CA ASP A 118 -10.23 15.33 -6.78
C ASP A 118 -9.37 14.37 -7.62
N ALA A 119 -8.03 14.50 -7.57
CA ALA A 119 -7.12 13.59 -8.25
C ALA A 119 -7.25 12.13 -7.78
N VAL A 120 -7.40 11.91 -6.46
CA VAL A 120 -7.67 10.58 -5.90
C VAL A 120 -9.03 10.05 -6.34
N ALA A 121 -10.07 10.90 -6.33
CA ALA A 121 -11.41 10.52 -6.75
C ALA A 121 -11.44 10.09 -8.23
N ASP A 122 -10.78 10.84 -9.10
CA ASP A 122 -10.65 10.52 -10.52
C ASP A 122 -9.92 9.19 -10.74
N GLN A 123 -8.83 8.95 -10.01
CA GLN A 123 -8.09 7.69 -10.09
C GLN A 123 -8.93 6.49 -9.61
N ILE A 124 -9.68 6.66 -8.51
CA ILE A 124 -10.59 5.62 -8.01
C ILE A 124 -11.71 5.35 -9.03
N ALA A 125 -12.31 6.39 -9.60
CA ALA A 125 -13.36 6.25 -10.60
C ALA A 125 -12.87 5.52 -11.85
N ALA A 126 -11.67 5.85 -12.33
CA ALA A 126 -11.02 5.15 -13.43
C ALA A 126 -10.79 3.66 -13.10
N GLY A 127 -10.26 3.36 -11.92
CA GLY A 127 -10.05 1.99 -11.46
C GLY A 127 -11.33 1.16 -11.33
N LEU A 128 -12.41 1.78 -10.82
CA LEU A 128 -13.71 1.12 -10.73
C LEU A 128 -14.27 0.84 -12.13
N LYS A 129 -14.11 1.78 -13.07
CA LYS A 129 -14.54 1.62 -14.46
C LYS A 129 -13.78 0.50 -15.19
N GLU A 130 -12.49 0.31 -14.92
CA GLU A 130 -11.72 -0.83 -15.46
C GLU A 130 -12.25 -2.19 -15.01
N MET A 131 -12.87 -2.23 -13.81
CA MET A 131 -13.43 -3.43 -13.21
C MET A 131 -14.92 -3.59 -13.49
N ASP A 132 -15.53 -2.64 -14.20
CA ASP A 132 -16.96 -2.67 -14.50
C ASP A 132 -17.30 -3.88 -15.40
N GLY A 133 -18.42 -4.53 -15.09
CA GLY A 133 -18.85 -5.76 -15.77
C GLY A 133 -18.00 -7.02 -15.51
N LEU A 134 -16.90 -6.94 -14.74
CA LEU A 134 -16.14 -8.13 -14.36
C LEU A 134 -16.92 -8.96 -13.33
N SER A 135 -16.91 -10.29 -13.52
CA SER A 135 -17.49 -11.20 -12.53
C SER A 135 -16.66 -11.23 -11.25
N GLY A 136 -17.30 -11.54 -10.12
CA GLY A 136 -16.61 -11.70 -8.85
C GLY A 136 -15.50 -12.76 -8.86
N GLU A 137 -15.66 -13.83 -9.64
CA GLU A 137 -14.62 -14.86 -9.83
C GLU A 137 -13.43 -14.32 -10.62
N THR A 138 -13.69 -13.51 -11.65
CA THR A 138 -12.65 -12.84 -12.43
C THR A 138 -11.85 -11.88 -11.54
N LEU A 139 -12.52 -11.09 -10.69
CA LEU A 139 -11.87 -10.17 -9.76
C LEU A 139 -10.98 -10.91 -8.76
N LEU A 140 -11.46 -12.03 -8.21
CA LEU A 140 -10.70 -12.84 -7.27
C LEU A 140 -9.46 -13.46 -7.94
N GLN A 141 -9.63 -14.01 -9.15
CA GLN A 141 -8.53 -14.60 -9.91
C GLN A 141 -7.47 -13.56 -10.27
N GLN A 142 -7.87 -12.39 -10.80
CA GLN A 142 -6.94 -11.30 -11.12
C GLN A 142 -6.18 -10.82 -9.88
N ARG A 143 -6.86 -10.65 -8.75
CA ARG A 143 -6.21 -10.26 -7.49
C ARG A 143 -5.20 -11.32 -7.04
N ARG A 144 -5.57 -12.60 -7.09
CA ARG A 144 -4.67 -13.72 -6.76
C ARG A 144 -3.43 -13.72 -7.66
N ASP A 145 -3.62 -13.59 -8.96
CA ASP A 145 -2.53 -13.61 -9.94
C ASP A 145 -1.59 -12.42 -9.73
N LYS A 146 -2.13 -11.23 -9.45
CA LYS A 146 -1.36 -10.04 -9.08
C LYS A 146 -0.44 -10.32 -7.89
N PHE A 147 -0.99 -10.77 -6.75
CA PHE A 147 -0.19 -11.03 -5.54
C PHE A 147 0.81 -12.16 -5.73
N LEU A 148 0.45 -13.21 -6.50
CA LEU A 148 1.37 -14.30 -6.81
C LEU A 148 2.52 -13.88 -7.74
N ALA A 149 2.31 -12.89 -8.61
CA ALA A 149 3.32 -12.39 -9.53
C ALA A 149 4.35 -11.47 -8.85
N MET A 150 3.97 -10.80 -7.75
CA MET A 150 4.88 -9.95 -6.99
C MET A 150 6.13 -10.73 -6.55
N GLY A 151 7.31 -10.17 -6.82
CA GLY A 151 8.59 -10.76 -6.45
C GLY A 151 9.07 -11.96 -7.27
N ARG A 152 8.31 -12.45 -8.26
CA ARG A 152 8.75 -13.59 -9.10
C ARG A 152 9.90 -13.29 -10.06
N GLY A 153 10.21 -12.03 -10.29
CA GLY A 153 11.28 -11.58 -11.21
C GLY A 153 12.26 -10.59 -10.58
N LEU A 154 12.29 -10.53 -9.25
CA LEU A 154 13.28 -9.77 -8.48
C LEU A 154 14.54 -10.60 -8.21
#